data_AF-A0A1F3CGR4-F1
#
_entry.id   AF-A0A1F3CGR4-F1
#
_cell.length_a   1.000
_cell.length_b   1.000
_cell.length_c   1.000
_cell.angle_alpha   90.00
_cell.angle_beta   90.00
_cell.angle_gamma   90.00
#
_symmetry.space_group_name_H-M   'P 1'
#
loop_
_entity.id
_entity.type
_entity.pdbx_description
1 polymer ?
#
loop_
_entity_poly.entity_id
_entity_poly.type
_entity_poly.pdbx_seq_one_letter_code
_entity_poly.pdbx_strand_id
1 'polypeptide(L)'
;MTAPYEAEVRVRVPRIEHLRARLTALGAHTTEAYAFTDHYYQPESFRWPPQQQTLRIREFPSGEAEVLFTRIALMTEGGVTFKRSAMAQGKAVLSRGPLAECRSLLGHLGFVPWLRVRKLAGEILEVPGLGQIACEEIEGHGWWLELEVEGADPAAAAGALRARLHALGIDPREASPLPVAALVGPDRAGRRLYFCGAIRGGRQLQARYAYFIAELERAGWVVLTPHVGSPEVLALETAGALASAGIHRRDMAWLADADVVVADVTVPSLGVGIELATAAARGTPLFALVEEGASLSALVEGDDRITLIRYRTETDAVRSLVHYLTALISYAGGSRTSDAAR
;
A
#
# COMPACT_ATOMS: atom_id res chain seq x y z
N MET A 1 17.32 -8.26 -26.66
CA MET A 1 17.24 -6.82 -26.99
C MET A 1 16.43 -6.17 -25.91
N THR A 2 17.01 -5.21 -25.19
CA THR A 2 16.59 -4.75 -23.86
C THR A 2 15.19 -4.15 -23.87
N ALA A 3 14.22 -4.80 -23.24
CA ALA A 3 12.93 -4.18 -22.90
C ALA A 3 13.19 -3.20 -21.74
N PRO A 4 13.21 -1.87 -21.95
CA PRO A 4 13.59 -0.96 -20.89
C PRO A 4 12.32 -0.27 -20.42
N TYR A 5 11.76 -0.80 -19.33
CA TYR A 5 10.71 -0.18 -18.52
C TYR A 5 9.41 0.21 -19.25
N GLU A 6 8.35 -0.48 -18.87
CA GLU A 6 6.99 -0.24 -19.33
C GLU A 6 6.33 0.87 -18.52
N ALA A 7 5.76 1.87 -19.19
CA ALA A 7 4.94 2.92 -18.60
C ALA A 7 3.45 2.62 -18.84
N GLU A 8 2.66 2.57 -17.78
CA GLU A 8 1.25 2.17 -17.86
C GLU A 8 0.34 3.17 -17.11
N VAL A 9 -0.84 3.40 -17.68
CA VAL A 9 -1.99 4.01 -17.00
C VAL A 9 -3.25 3.19 -17.22
N ARG A 10 -4.19 3.30 -16.28
CA ARG A 10 -5.52 2.70 -16.36
C ARG A 10 -6.60 3.76 -16.25
N VAL A 11 -7.66 3.62 -17.03
CA VAL A 11 -8.80 4.53 -17.05
C VAL A 11 -10.07 3.74 -16.80
N ARG A 12 -10.94 4.22 -15.92
CA ARG A 12 -12.26 3.62 -15.74
C ARG A 12 -13.15 4.02 -16.92
N VAL A 13 -13.91 3.07 -17.46
CA VAL A 13 -14.76 3.26 -18.64
C VAL A 13 -16.22 3.04 -18.26
N PRO A 14 -16.98 4.08 -17.88
CA PRO A 14 -18.37 3.93 -17.45
C PRO A 14 -19.32 3.49 -18.57
N ARG A 15 -18.97 3.80 -19.83
CA ARG A 15 -19.77 3.49 -21.03
C ARG A 15 -18.88 2.84 -22.08
N ILE A 16 -18.71 1.53 -21.98
CA ILE A 16 -17.82 0.77 -22.87
C ILE A 16 -18.18 0.92 -24.35
N GLU A 17 -19.47 1.09 -24.69
CA GLU A 17 -19.89 1.20 -26.08
C GLU A 17 -19.43 2.48 -26.76
N HIS A 18 -19.26 3.57 -26.00
CA HIS A 18 -18.68 4.81 -26.54
C HIS A 18 -17.20 4.62 -26.89
N LEU A 19 -16.46 3.96 -25.99
CA LEU A 19 -15.06 3.64 -26.23
C LEU A 19 -14.90 2.69 -27.41
N ARG A 20 -15.71 1.63 -27.50
CA ARG A 20 -15.71 0.70 -28.64
C ARG A 20 -16.00 1.39 -29.96
N ALA A 21 -17.01 2.25 -30.01
CA ALA A 21 -17.29 3.03 -31.23
C ALA A 21 -16.09 3.89 -31.65
N ARG A 22 -15.39 4.51 -30.69
CA ARG A 22 -14.16 5.28 -30.95
C ARG A 22 -13.03 4.39 -31.46
N LEU A 23 -12.79 3.24 -30.82
CA LEU A 23 -11.77 2.28 -31.22
C LEU A 23 -12.03 1.75 -32.64
N THR A 24 -13.28 1.38 -32.96
CA THR A 24 -13.68 0.96 -34.31
C THR A 24 -13.44 2.07 -35.34
N ALA A 25 -13.77 3.32 -35.02
CA ALA A 25 -13.50 4.46 -35.90
C ALA A 25 -12.01 4.71 -36.14
N LEU A 26 -11.15 4.28 -35.20
CA LEU A 26 -9.69 4.30 -35.33
C LEU A 26 -9.12 3.05 -36.02
N GLY A 27 -9.98 2.13 -36.48
CA GLY A 27 -9.55 0.89 -37.14
C GLY A 27 -8.99 -0.16 -36.20
N ALA A 28 -9.36 -0.13 -34.92
CA ALA A 28 -8.96 -1.13 -33.95
C ALA A 28 -9.45 -2.53 -34.33
N HIS A 29 -8.63 -3.55 -34.09
CA HIS A 29 -9.04 -4.94 -34.20
C HIS A 29 -8.51 -5.74 -33.01
N THR A 30 -9.34 -6.65 -32.51
CA THR A 30 -8.97 -7.53 -31.40
C THR A 30 -7.93 -8.55 -31.88
N THR A 31 -6.80 -8.63 -31.18
CA THR A 31 -5.72 -9.59 -31.45
C THR A 31 -5.76 -10.76 -30.47
N GLU A 32 -6.21 -10.53 -29.25
CA GLU A 32 -6.32 -11.54 -28.21
C GLU A 32 -7.54 -11.26 -27.32
N ALA A 33 -8.22 -12.32 -26.91
CA ALA A 33 -9.25 -12.28 -25.88
C ALA A 33 -8.85 -13.18 -24.72
N TYR A 34 -9.08 -12.72 -23.50
CA TYR A 34 -8.70 -13.44 -22.29
C TYR A 34 -9.73 -13.30 -21.17
N ALA A 35 -9.73 -14.29 -20.30
CA ALA A 35 -10.37 -14.22 -18.99
C ALA A 35 -9.45 -14.95 -18.01
N PHE A 36 -9.31 -14.44 -16.80
CA PHE A 36 -8.52 -15.08 -15.75
C PHE A 36 -8.86 -14.49 -14.38
N THR A 37 -8.43 -15.17 -13.33
CA THR A 37 -8.54 -14.68 -11.95
C THR A 37 -7.14 -14.40 -11.40
N ASP A 38 -6.88 -13.17 -10.98
CA ASP A 38 -5.70 -12.84 -10.19
C ASP A 38 -6.02 -12.96 -8.69
N HIS A 39 -5.38 -13.91 -8.01
CA HIS A 39 -5.42 -14.07 -6.56
C HIS A 39 -4.19 -13.37 -5.97
N TYR A 40 -4.36 -12.21 -5.36
CA TYR A 40 -3.29 -11.42 -4.76
C TYR A 40 -2.95 -11.90 -3.35
N TYR A 41 -1.66 -11.85 -3.05
CA TYR A 41 -1.09 -12.28 -1.79
C TYR A 41 -0.26 -11.15 -1.16
N GLN A 42 -0.21 -11.15 0.16
CA GLN A 42 0.63 -10.25 0.95
C GLN A 42 1.37 -11.06 2.02
N PRO A 43 2.59 -10.67 2.41
CA PRO A 43 3.30 -11.30 3.51
C PRO A 43 2.58 -11.00 4.83
N GLU A 44 2.56 -11.96 5.73
CA GLU A 44 1.97 -11.76 7.06
C GLU A 44 2.85 -10.89 7.96
N SER A 45 4.16 -10.81 7.69
CA SER A 45 5.17 -10.34 8.64
C SER A 45 5.82 -9.00 8.30
N PHE A 46 5.65 -8.43 7.11
CA PHE A 46 6.29 -7.15 6.76
C PHE A 46 5.44 -6.27 5.85
N ARG A 47 5.79 -4.98 5.78
CA ARG A 47 5.01 -4.00 5.01
C ARG A 47 5.00 -4.35 3.53
N TRP A 48 3.81 -4.36 2.92
CA TRP A 48 3.62 -4.69 1.51
C TRP A 48 2.68 -3.67 0.83
N PRO A 49 3.19 -2.54 0.32
CA PRO A 49 2.37 -1.51 -0.30
C PRO A 49 1.83 -1.96 -1.67
N PRO A 50 0.52 -2.26 -1.83
CA PRO A 50 -0.04 -2.74 -3.09
C PRO A 50 0.02 -1.70 -4.22
N GLN A 51 0.24 -0.42 -3.88
CA GLN A 51 0.48 0.67 -4.84
C GLN A 51 1.87 0.62 -5.48
N GLN A 52 2.80 -0.16 -4.94
CA GLN A 52 4.19 -0.22 -5.43
C GLN A 52 4.63 -1.64 -5.79
N GLN A 53 4.05 -2.67 -5.17
CA GLN A 53 4.40 -4.05 -5.48
C GLN A 53 3.23 -4.99 -5.28
N THR A 54 3.17 -6.03 -6.12
CA THR A 54 2.13 -7.06 -6.04
C THR A 54 2.75 -8.43 -6.19
N LEU A 55 2.23 -9.39 -5.43
CA LEU A 55 2.45 -10.81 -5.64
C LEU A 55 1.08 -11.43 -5.88
N ARG A 56 0.95 -12.20 -6.96
CA ARG A 56 -0.33 -12.81 -7.30
C ARG A 56 -0.15 -14.16 -7.97
N ILE A 57 -1.15 -15.00 -7.83
CA ILE A 57 -1.34 -16.18 -8.65
C ILE A 57 -2.38 -15.82 -9.71
N ARG A 58 -2.00 -15.85 -10.98
CA ARG A 58 -2.94 -15.76 -12.09
C ARG A 58 -3.44 -17.16 -12.42
N GLU A 59 -4.73 -17.39 -12.28
CA GLU A 59 -5.42 -18.64 -12.63
C GLU A 59 -6.15 -18.45 -13.96
N PHE A 60 -5.84 -19.31 -14.93
CA PHE A 60 -6.51 -19.36 -16.21
C PHE A 60 -7.73 -20.31 -16.18
N PRO A 61 -8.70 -20.16 -17.10
CA PRO A 61 -9.86 -21.04 -17.19
C PRO A 61 -9.51 -22.53 -17.41
N SER A 62 -8.30 -22.82 -17.92
CA SER A 62 -7.78 -24.17 -18.06
C SER A 62 -7.42 -24.85 -16.73
N GLY A 63 -7.31 -24.08 -15.64
CA GLY A 63 -6.81 -24.55 -14.34
C GLY A 63 -5.30 -24.38 -14.13
N GLU A 64 -4.57 -24.04 -15.20
CA GLU A 64 -3.16 -23.65 -15.11
C GLU A 64 -3.02 -22.30 -14.39
N ALA A 65 -1.91 -22.13 -13.67
CA ALA A 65 -1.64 -20.91 -12.94
C ALA A 65 -0.18 -20.46 -13.03
N GLU A 66 0.02 -19.15 -12.87
CA GLU A 66 1.35 -18.53 -12.80
C GLU A 66 1.47 -17.69 -11.53
N VAL A 67 2.59 -17.84 -10.83
CA VAL A 67 2.98 -16.93 -9.73
C VAL A 67 3.73 -15.75 -10.33
N LEU A 68 3.18 -14.56 -10.16
CA LEU A 68 3.68 -13.32 -10.74
C LEU A 68 4.04 -12.31 -9.66
N PHE A 69 5.25 -11.77 -9.72
CA PHE A 69 5.67 -10.63 -8.92
C PHE A 69 5.85 -9.39 -9.80
N THR A 70 5.38 -8.25 -9.31
CA THR A 70 5.60 -6.94 -9.95
C THR A 70 6.07 -5.94 -8.91
N ARG A 71 7.02 -5.10 -9.29
CA ARG A 71 7.40 -3.90 -8.54
C ARG A 71 7.40 -2.71 -9.48
N ILE A 72 6.91 -1.57 -9.03
CA ILE A 72 6.72 -0.37 -9.83
C ILE A 72 7.22 0.88 -9.09
N ALA A 73 7.50 1.92 -9.86
CA ALA A 73 7.67 3.29 -9.39
C ALA A 73 6.59 4.18 -10.02
N LEU A 74 6.06 5.15 -9.28
CA LEU A 74 5.16 6.16 -9.81
C LEU A 74 5.98 7.35 -10.31
N MET A 75 5.66 7.84 -11.51
CA MET A 75 6.30 8.98 -12.14
C MET A 75 5.23 9.97 -12.59
N THR A 76 5.52 11.26 -12.59
CA THR A 76 4.68 12.25 -13.30
C THR A 76 5.59 13.11 -14.13
N GLU A 77 5.29 13.20 -15.41
CA GLU A 77 6.03 14.01 -16.37
C GLU A 77 5.02 14.65 -17.32
N GLY A 78 5.22 15.92 -17.66
CA GLY A 78 4.33 16.65 -18.57
C GLY A 78 2.83 16.59 -18.21
N GLY A 79 2.49 16.56 -16.92
CA GLY A 79 1.09 16.55 -16.45
C GLY A 79 0.38 15.20 -16.51
N VAL A 80 1.08 14.10 -16.83
CA VAL A 80 0.54 12.73 -16.74
C VAL A 80 1.28 11.96 -15.66
N THR A 81 0.53 11.32 -14.77
CA THR A 81 1.09 10.38 -13.78
C THR A 81 0.91 8.97 -14.30
N PHE A 82 1.99 8.19 -14.34
CA PHE A 82 2.00 6.81 -14.80
C PHE A 82 2.85 5.94 -13.88
N LYS A 83 2.58 4.64 -13.85
CA LYS A 83 3.49 3.69 -13.21
C LYS A 83 4.52 3.21 -14.22
N ARG A 84 5.70 2.91 -13.70
CA ARG A 84 6.81 2.33 -14.45
C ARG A 84 7.23 1.05 -13.76
N SER A 85 7.36 -0.06 -14.50
CA SER A 85 7.86 -1.30 -13.90
C SER A 85 9.30 -1.10 -13.40
N ALA A 86 9.70 -1.82 -12.35
CA ALA A 86 11.09 -1.96 -11.93
C ALA A 86 11.74 -3.23 -12.52
N MET A 87 10.98 -4.03 -13.27
CA MET A 87 11.39 -5.30 -13.85
C MET A 87 11.52 -5.17 -15.36
N ALA A 88 12.53 -5.79 -15.96
CA ALA A 88 12.80 -5.66 -17.41
C ALA A 88 11.64 -6.17 -18.30
N GLN A 89 10.90 -7.18 -17.85
CA GLN A 89 9.76 -7.76 -18.57
C GLN A 89 8.40 -7.31 -18.02
N GLY A 90 8.36 -6.18 -17.30
CA GLY A 90 7.14 -5.69 -16.62
C GLY A 90 6.81 -6.46 -15.32
N LYS A 91 6.98 -7.78 -15.34
CA LYS A 91 6.73 -8.73 -14.24
C LYS A 91 7.80 -9.84 -14.20
N ALA A 92 7.97 -10.47 -13.05
CA ALA A 92 8.70 -11.73 -12.91
C ALA A 92 7.73 -12.88 -12.75
N VAL A 93 7.93 -13.93 -13.54
CA VAL A 93 7.27 -15.23 -13.35
C VAL A 93 8.12 -16.05 -12.38
N LEU A 94 7.58 -16.34 -11.20
CA LEU A 94 8.28 -17.07 -10.15
C LEU A 94 8.05 -18.59 -10.24
N SER A 95 6.87 -18.99 -10.70
CA SER A 95 6.49 -20.40 -10.88
C SER A 95 5.30 -20.52 -11.83
N ARG A 96 5.12 -21.72 -12.40
CA ARG A 96 3.98 -22.11 -13.22
C ARG A 96 3.52 -23.51 -12.82
N GLY A 97 2.22 -23.77 -12.87
CA GLY A 97 1.65 -25.09 -12.63
C GLY A 97 0.23 -25.03 -12.06
N PRO A 98 -0.28 -26.14 -11.50
CA PRO A 98 -1.62 -26.19 -10.92
C PRO A 98 -1.82 -25.14 -9.82
N LEU A 99 -3.02 -24.57 -9.74
CA LEU A 99 -3.36 -23.55 -8.72
C LEU A 99 -3.00 -24.00 -7.30
N ALA A 100 -3.30 -25.26 -6.95
CA ALA A 100 -3.03 -25.79 -5.61
C ALA A 100 -1.54 -25.77 -5.25
N GLU A 101 -0.66 -26.08 -6.21
CA GLU A 101 0.79 -26.03 -6.02
C GLU A 101 1.29 -24.59 -5.88
N CYS A 102 0.80 -23.68 -6.72
CA CYS A 102 1.13 -22.26 -6.61
C CYS A 102 0.70 -21.68 -5.26
N ARG A 103 -0.48 -22.07 -4.75
CA ARG A 103 -0.98 -21.67 -3.42
C ARG A 103 -0.10 -22.21 -2.30
N SER A 104 0.26 -23.49 -2.40
CA SER A 104 1.15 -24.16 -1.43
C SER A 104 2.53 -23.48 -1.38
N LEU A 105 3.10 -23.17 -2.55
CA LEU A 105 4.37 -22.43 -2.66
C LEU A 105 4.31 -21.09 -1.90
N LEU A 106 3.29 -20.27 -2.18
CA LEU A 106 3.16 -18.98 -1.50
C LEU A 106 2.92 -19.12 0.01
N GLY A 107 2.15 -20.13 0.42
CA GLY A 107 1.95 -20.46 1.83
C GLY A 107 3.24 -20.83 2.55
N HIS A 108 4.09 -21.68 1.96
CA HIS A 108 5.40 -22.03 2.52
C HIS A 108 6.35 -20.83 2.61
N LEU A 109 6.17 -19.82 1.75
CA LEU A 109 6.93 -18.57 1.77
C LEU A 109 6.36 -17.52 2.74
N GLY A 110 5.30 -17.84 3.49
CA GLY A 110 4.70 -16.94 4.48
C GLY A 110 3.77 -15.87 3.90
N PHE A 111 3.28 -16.07 2.68
CA PHE A 111 2.30 -15.18 2.05
C PHE A 111 0.87 -15.70 2.26
N VAL A 112 -0.03 -14.77 2.58
CA VAL A 112 -1.45 -15.05 2.81
C VAL A 112 -2.32 -14.42 1.72
N PRO A 113 -3.47 -15.03 1.36
CA PRO A 113 -4.41 -14.44 0.43
C PRO A 113 -4.92 -13.08 0.93
N TRP A 114 -5.00 -12.09 0.04
CA TRP A 114 -5.45 -10.73 0.36
C TRP A 114 -6.66 -10.30 -0.46
N LEU A 115 -6.58 -10.42 -1.79
CA LEU A 115 -7.59 -9.89 -2.71
C LEU A 115 -7.76 -10.84 -3.89
N ARG A 116 -9.00 -11.03 -4.34
CA ARG A 116 -9.30 -11.77 -5.57
C ARG A 116 -9.88 -10.82 -6.60
N VAL A 117 -9.27 -10.76 -7.77
CA VAL A 117 -9.71 -9.93 -8.90
C VAL A 117 -10.01 -10.83 -10.09
N ARG A 118 -11.29 -10.93 -10.45
CA ARG A 118 -11.72 -11.69 -11.64
C ARG A 118 -11.85 -10.75 -12.84
N LYS A 119 -11.09 -11.04 -13.89
CA LYS A 119 -11.27 -10.42 -15.20
C LYS A 119 -12.27 -11.26 -15.97
N LEU A 120 -13.49 -10.74 -16.11
CA LEU A 120 -14.63 -11.46 -16.71
C LEU A 120 -14.47 -11.56 -18.22
N ALA A 121 -14.02 -10.46 -18.85
CA ALA A 121 -13.70 -10.37 -20.26
C ALA A 121 -12.56 -9.37 -20.45
N GLY A 122 -11.54 -9.75 -21.20
CA GLY A 122 -10.42 -8.89 -21.55
C GLY A 122 -10.12 -9.01 -23.04
N GLU A 123 -9.79 -7.89 -23.67
CA GLU A 123 -9.43 -7.82 -25.09
C GLU A 123 -8.15 -7.01 -25.23
N ILE A 124 -7.13 -7.58 -25.90
CA ILE A 124 -6.02 -6.80 -26.45
C ILE A 124 -6.42 -6.39 -27.86
N LEU A 125 -6.39 -5.09 -28.12
CA LEU A 125 -6.68 -4.49 -29.41
C LEU A 125 -5.43 -3.85 -29.97
N GLU A 126 -5.15 -4.11 -31.24
CA GLU A 126 -4.16 -3.35 -31.99
C GLU A 126 -4.87 -2.17 -32.68
N VAL A 127 -4.39 -0.96 -32.41
CA VAL A 127 -4.98 0.27 -32.94
C VAL A 127 -3.97 0.98 -33.85
N PRO A 128 -4.23 1.13 -35.15
CA PRO A 128 -3.34 1.81 -36.07
C PRO A 128 -2.87 3.18 -35.55
N GLY A 129 -1.56 3.37 -35.43
CA GLY A 129 -0.95 4.60 -34.94
C GLY A 129 -1.01 4.83 -33.42
N LEU A 130 -1.77 4.03 -32.67
CA LEU A 130 -1.83 4.07 -31.21
C LEU A 130 -1.23 2.83 -30.56
N GLY A 131 -0.97 1.75 -31.30
CA GLY A 131 -0.40 0.51 -30.77
C GLY A 131 -1.41 -0.30 -29.96
N GLN A 132 -0.90 -1.16 -29.07
CA GLN A 132 -1.72 -2.04 -28.25
C GLN A 132 -2.46 -1.30 -27.14
N ILE A 133 -3.69 -1.73 -26.92
CA ILE A 133 -4.60 -1.26 -25.90
C ILE A 133 -5.30 -2.46 -25.28
N ALA A 134 -5.41 -2.51 -23.96
CA ALA A 134 -6.20 -3.53 -23.28
C ALA A 134 -7.52 -2.95 -22.77
N CYS A 135 -8.64 -3.65 -23.01
CA CYS A 135 -9.94 -3.34 -22.42
C CYS A 135 -10.37 -4.51 -21.54
N GLU A 136 -10.72 -4.25 -20.28
CA GLU A 136 -10.97 -5.29 -19.28
C GLU A 136 -12.24 -5.02 -18.47
N GLU A 137 -13.13 -6.01 -18.38
CA GLU A 137 -14.22 -6.03 -17.43
C GLU A 137 -13.79 -6.72 -16.14
N ILE A 138 -13.87 -5.98 -15.03
CA ILE A 138 -13.51 -6.47 -13.71
C ILE A 138 -14.80 -6.69 -12.91
N GLU A 139 -14.96 -7.91 -12.36
CA GLU A 139 -16.12 -8.28 -11.54
C GLU A 139 -16.36 -7.26 -10.42
N GLY A 140 -17.54 -6.66 -10.38
CA GLY A 140 -17.92 -5.66 -9.37
C GLY A 140 -17.36 -4.25 -9.59
N HIS A 141 -16.46 -4.04 -10.55
CA HIS A 141 -15.81 -2.74 -10.80
C HIS A 141 -16.02 -2.18 -12.22
N GLY A 142 -16.62 -2.96 -13.13
CA GLY A 142 -16.98 -2.53 -14.48
C GLY A 142 -15.80 -2.54 -15.44
N TRP A 143 -15.91 -1.77 -16.52
CA TRP A 143 -14.92 -1.73 -17.60
C TRP A 143 -13.77 -0.77 -17.32
N TRP A 144 -12.57 -1.19 -17.73
CA TRP A 144 -11.33 -0.46 -17.63
C TRP A 144 -10.58 -0.51 -18.95
N LEU A 145 -9.85 0.55 -19.23
CA LEU A 145 -8.90 0.69 -20.32
C LEU A 145 -7.49 0.70 -19.71
N GLU A 146 -6.56 -0.02 -20.30
CA GLU A 146 -5.14 0.01 -19.98
C GLU A 146 -4.33 0.41 -21.21
N LEU A 147 -3.40 1.34 -21.01
CA LEU A 147 -2.50 1.84 -22.04
C LEU A 147 -1.06 1.65 -21.57
N GLU A 148 -0.28 0.94 -22.38
CA GLU A 148 1.12 0.65 -22.12
C GLU A 148 2.01 1.29 -23.20
N VAL A 149 3.10 1.92 -22.77
CA VAL A 149 4.13 2.46 -23.65
C VAL A 149 5.48 1.91 -23.21
N GLU A 150 6.21 1.34 -24.14
CA GLU A 150 7.59 0.89 -23.93
C GLU A 150 8.56 2.07 -24.08
N GLY A 151 9.57 2.16 -23.21
CA GLY A 151 10.67 3.11 -23.42
C GLY A 151 11.45 3.48 -22.15
N ALA A 152 12.75 3.68 -22.32
CA ALA A 152 13.64 4.05 -21.23
C ALA A 152 13.48 5.52 -20.77
N ASP A 153 12.95 6.39 -21.64
CA ASP A 153 12.82 7.83 -21.39
C ASP A 153 11.42 8.17 -20.81
N PRO A 154 11.33 8.60 -19.55
CA PRO A 154 10.07 8.99 -18.92
C PRO A 154 9.34 10.14 -19.65
N ALA A 155 10.08 11.10 -20.21
CA ALA A 155 9.47 12.25 -20.87
C ALA A 155 8.81 11.84 -22.20
N ALA A 156 9.50 11.01 -22.99
CA ALA A 156 8.95 10.42 -24.20
C ALA A 156 7.74 9.53 -23.90
N ALA A 157 7.81 8.68 -22.87
CA ALA A 157 6.72 7.81 -22.45
C ALA A 157 5.47 8.63 -22.05
N ALA A 158 5.66 9.69 -21.25
CA ALA A 158 4.58 10.59 -20.87
C ALA A 158 3.95 11.30 -22.08
N GLY A 159 4.78 11.72 -23.05
CA GLY A 159 4.33 12.30 -24.31
C GLY A 159 3.45 11.34 -25.12
N ALA A 160 3.88 10.09 -25.25
CA ALA A 160 3.14 9.04 -25.95
C ALA A 160 1.82 8.70 -25.24
N LEU A 161 1.83 8.52 -23.91
CA LEU A 161 0.63 8.27 -23.13
C LEU A 161 -0.40 9.40 -23.28
N ARG A 162 0.05 10.66 -23.17
CA ARG A 162 -0.82 11.84 -23.36
C ARG A 162 -1.43 11.87 -24.77
N ALA A 163 -0.63 11.60 -25.80
CA ALA A 163 -1.12 11.57 -27.18
C ALA A 163 -2.17 10.46 -27.38
N ARG A 164 -1.95 9.27 -26.80
CA ARG A 164 -2.91 8.15 -26.84
C ARG A 164 -4.21 8.49 -26.12
N LEU A 165 -4.14 9.02 -24.90
CA LEU A 165 -5.32 9.44 -24.12
C LEU A 165 -6.13 10.49 -24.89
N HIS A 166 -5.48 11.50 -25.45
CA HIS A 166 -6.15 12.54 -26.24
C HIS A 166 -6.80 11.96 -27.51
N ALA A 167 -6.14 11.04 -28.22
CA ALA A 167 -6.71 10.38 -29.40
C ALA A 167 -7.98 9.57 -29.07
N LEU A 168 -8.07 9.02 -27.86
CA LEU A 168 -9.25 8.32 -27.35
C LEU A 168 -10.30 9.26 -26.75
N GLY A 169 -10.02 10.58 -26.68
CA GLY A 169 -10.92 11.57 -26.09
C GLY A 169 -10.99 11.52 -24.57
N ILE A 170 -9.92 11.03 -23.92
CA ILE A 170 -9.82 10.87 -22.47
C ILE A 170 -8.94 12.00 -21.90
N ASP A 171 -9.43 12.71 -20.88
CA ASP A 171 -8.61 13.66 -20.13
C ASP A 171 -7.54 12.88 -19.34
N PRO A 172 -6.24 13.21 -19.47
CA PRO A 172 -5.20 12.54 -18.69
C PRO A 172 -5.38 12.58 -17.17
N ARG A 173 -6.19 13.49 -16.63
CA ARG A 173 -6.55 13.54 -15.20
C ARG A 173 -7.48 12.41 -14.76
N GLU A 174 -8.19 11.78 -15.70
CA GLU A 174 -9.02 10.61 -15.44
C GLU A 174 -8.21 9.30 -15.40
N ALA A 175 -6.95 9.36 -15.84
CA ALA A 175 -6.05 8.22 -15.84
C ALA A 175 -5.42 8.01 -14.45
N SER A 176 -5.48 6.77 -13.98
CA SER A 176 -4.84 6.33 -12.76
C SER A 176 -3.54 5.61 -13.06
N PRO A 177 -2.45 5.89 -12.33
CA PRO A 177 -1.21 5.14 -12.44
C PRO A 177 -1.21 3.88 -11.55
N LEU A 178 -2.24 3.69 -10.73
CA LEU A 178 -2.22 2.66 -9.69
C LEU A 178 -2.46 1.26 -10.29
N PRO A 179 -1.78 0.22 -9.77
CA PRO A 179 -2.11 -1.16 -10.11
C PRO A 179 -3.58 -1.47 -9.80
N VAL A 180 -4.19 -2.36 -10.59
CA VAL A 180 -5.57 -2.81 -10.38
C VAL A 180 -5.84 -3.23 -8.93
N ALA A 181 -4.89 -3.93 -8.30
CA ALA A 181 -5.02 -4.40 -6.92
C ALA A 181 -5.16 -3.24 -5.91
N ALA A 182 -4.51 -2.11 -6.17
CA ALA A 182 -4.65 -0.91 -5.35
C ALA A 182 -5.94 -0.14 -5.63
N LEU A 183 -6.53 -0.29 -6.82
CA LEU A 183 -7.78 0.37 -7.23
C LEU A 183 -9.03 -0.36 -6.77
N VAL A 184 -8.98 -1.69 -6.74
CA VAL A 184 -10.14 -2.55 -6.43
C VAL A 184 -9.97 -3.29 -5.10
N GLY A 185 -8.78 -3.21 -4.50
CA GLY A 185 -8.54 -3.74 -3.16
C GLY A 185 -9.43 -3.04 -2.13
N PRO A 186 -9.63 -3.67 -0.96
CA PRO A 186 -10.33 -3.02 0.13
C PRO A 186 -9.64 -1.69 0.43
N ASP A 187 -10.43 -0.61 0.46
CA ASP A 187 -9.92 0.72 0.78
C ASP A 187 -9.20 0.66 2.13
N ARG A 188 -7.90 0.98 2.13
CA ARG A 188 -7.22 1.34 3.38
C ARG A 188 -7.59 2.78 3.65
N ALA A 189 -8.82 3.00 4.11
CA ALA A 189 -9.30 4.31 4.48
C ALA A 189 -8.39 4.88 5.57
N GLY A 190 -7.68 5.96 5.22
CA GLY A 190 -6.82 6.72 6.14
C GLY A 190 -5.44 6.12 6.40
N ARG A 191 -4.49 6.98 6.78
CA ARG A 191 -3.15 6.57 7.23
C ARG A 191 -3.30 5.93 8.60
N ARG A 192 -2.94 4.66 8.74
CA ARG A 192 -3.20 3.89 9.97
C ARG A 192 -2.03 3.99 10.93
N LEU A 193 -2.31 4.33 12.18
CA LEU A 193 -1.31 4.48 13.23
C LEU A 193 -1.61 3.50 14.36
N TYR A 194 -0.61 2.73 14.76
CA TYR A 194 -0.69 1.94 15.99
C TYR A 194 -0.06 2.73 17.13
N PHE A 195 -0.87 3.10 18.12
CA PHE A 195 -0.38 3.80 19.32
C PHE A 195 -0.26 2.81 20.48
N CYS A 196 0.87 2.78 21.17
CA CYS A 196 0.99 1.97 22.38
C CYS A 196 1.66 2.70 23.54
N GLY A 197 1.41 2.19 24.73
CA GLY A 197 1.92 2.72 25.99
C GLY A 197 1.66 1.73 27.11
N ALA A 198 2.34 1.93 28.24
CA ALA A 198 2.18 1.05 29.40
C ALA A 198 0.73 1.11 29.96
N ILE A 199 -0.02 0.02 29.83
CA ILE A 199 -1.40 -0.10 30.36
C ILE A 199 -1.39 -0.55 31.82
N ARG A 200 -0.99 -1.81 32.09
CA ARG A 200 -1.03 -2.39 33.45
C ARG A 200 -0.09 -1.69 34.44
N GLY A 201 1.13 -1.37 34.00
CA GLY A 201 2.14 -0.71 34.84
C GLY A 201 2.20 0.82 34.71
N GLY A 202 1.43 1.41 33.79
CA GLY A 202 1.53 2.84 33.44
C GLY A 202 0.20 3.56 33.41
N ARG A 203 -0.81 3.07 34.13
CA ARG A 203 -2.17 3.60 34.04
C ARG A 203 -2.27 5.08 34.38
N GLN A 204 -1.37 5.61 35.20
CA GLN A 204 -1.24 7.04 35.49
C GLN A 204 -1.10 7.92 34.24
N LEU A 205 -0.61 7.37 33.11
CA LEU A 205 -0.46 8.07 31.84
C LEU A 205 -1.70 8.00 30.94
N GLN A 206 -2.84 7.49 31.44
CA GLN A 206 -4.07 7.35 30.65
C GLN A 206 -4.53 8.62 29.96
N ALA A 207 -4.63 9.72 30.71
CA ALA A 207 -5.10 10.99 30.17
C ALA A 207 -4.14 11.53 29.10
N ARG A 208 -2.84 11.31 29.30
CA ARG A 208 -1.80 11.61 28.31
C ARG A 208 -2.00 10.81 27.02
N TYR A 209 -2.25 9.51 27.12
CA TYR A 209 -2.51 8.67 25.93
C TYR A 209 -3.78 9.12 25.20
N ALA A 210 -4.86 9.42 25.93
CA ALA A 210 -6.08 9.95 25.33
C ALA A 210 -5.82 11.27 24.57
N TYR A 211 -5.01 12.16 25.13
CA TYR A 211 -4.60 13.40 24.48
C TYR A 211 -3.79 13.14 23.19
N PHE A 212 -2.77 12.28 23.25
CA PHE A 212 -1.98 11.94 22.06
C PHE A 212 -2.82 11.33 20.95
N ILE A 213 -3.71 10.40 21.28
CA ILE A 213 -4.62 9.76 20.32
C ILE A 213 -5.51 10.82 19.65
N ALA A 214 -6.14 11.70 20.43
CA ALA A 214 -7.01 12.75 19.89
C ALA A 214 -6.27 13.70 18.95
N GLU A 215 -5.03 14.10 19.27
CA GLU A 215 -4.24 14.97 18.41
C GLU A 215 -3.79 14.27 17.12
N LEU A 216 -3.47 12.97 17.17
CA LEU A 216 -3.14 12.18 15.98
C LEU A 216 -4.35 12.01 15.06
N GLU A 217 -5.53 11.78 15.62
CA GLU A 217 -6.79 11.74 14.87
C GLU A 217 -7.10 13.09 14.23
N ARG A 218 -6.91 14.21 14.95
CA ARG A 218 -7.03 15.58 14.39
C ARG A 218 -6.05 15.83 13.24
N ALA A 219 -4.87 15.21 13.27
CA ALA A 219 -3.88 15.28 12.20
C ALA A 219 -4.21 14.36 11.00
N GLY A 220 -5.34 13.65 11.02
CA GLY A 220 -5.84 12.82 9.91
C GLY A 220 -5.35 11.38 9.92
N TRP A 221 -4.81 10.89 11.05
CA TRP A 221 -4.48 9.48 11.24
C TRP A 221 -5.69 8.69 11.75
N VAL A 222 -5.81 7.45 11.31
CA VAL A 222 -6.73 6.47 11.89
C VAL A 222 -5.95 5.69 12.93
N VAL A 223 -6.19 5.97 14.22
CA VAL A 223 -5.52 5.27 15.31
C VAL A 223 -6.19 3.91 15.54
N LEU A 224 -5.41 2.82 15.44
CA LEU A 224 -5.92 1.45 15.53
C LEU A 224 -6.20 0.99 16.97
N THR A 225 -5.60 1.67 17.94
CA THR A 225 -5.61 1.30 19.36
C THR A 225 -6.17 2.42 20.26
N PRO A 226 -7.31 3.06 19.92
CA PRO A 226 -7.82 4.20 20.69
C PRO A 226 -8.16 3.82 22.14
N HIS A 227 -8.46 2.54 22.38
CA HIS A 227 -8.75 1.97 23.70
C HIS A 227 -7.60 2.09 24.70
N VAL A 228 -6.35 2.25 24.27
CA VAL A 228 -5.19 2.48 25.17
C VAL A 228 -5.38 3.75 26.00
N GLY A 229 -6.00 4.77 25.41
CA GLY A 229 -6.41 6.01 26.06
C GLY A 229 -7.72 5.92 26.84
N SER A 230 -8.43 4.78 26.86
CA SER A 230 -9.71 4.68 27.58
C SER A 230 -9.48 4.43 29.08
N PRO A 231 -10.23 5.09 29.99
CA PRO A 231 -10.22 4.76 31.41
C PRO A 231 -10.72 3.33 31.69
N GLU A 232 -11.55 2.77 30.80
CA GLU A 232 -12.17 1.45 30.96
C GLU A 232 -11.34 0.30 30.38
N VAL A 233 -10.15 0.55 29.82
CA VAL A 233 -9.38 -0.48 29.09
C VAL A 233 -9.15 -1.77 29.89
N LEU A 234 -8.86 -1.65 31.18
CA LEU A 234 -8.64 -2.82 32.06
C LEU A 234 -9.93 -3.60 32.29
N ALA A 235 -11.06 -2.91 32.43
CA ALA A 235 -12.36 -3.53 32.56
C ALA A 235 -12.76 -4.21 31.25
N LEU A 236 -12.50 -3.60 30.09
CA LEU A 236 -12.76 -4.18 28.77
C LEU A 236 -11.90 -5.42 28.50
N GLU A 237 -10.62 -5.40 28.88
CA GLU A 237 -9.72 -6.55 28.77
C GLU A 237 -10.10 -7.71 29.70
N THR A 238 -10.75 -7.42 30.83
CA THR A 238 -11.11 -8.42 31.85
C THR A 238 -12.54 -8.96 31.67
N ALA A 239 -13.49 -8.09 31.29
CA ALA A 239 -14.90 -8.42 31.14
C ALA A 239 -15.25 -8.97 29.75
N GLY A 240 -14.50 -8.56 28.72
CA GLY A 240 -14.55 -9.23 27.42
C GLY A 240 -13.78 -10.52 27.53
N ALA A 241 -14.43 -11.67 27.35
CA ALA A 241 -13.79 -12.99 27.30
C ALA A 241 -12.91 -13.18 26.04
N LEU A 242 -12.04 -12.22 25.71
CA LEU A 242 -10.92 -12.43 24.84
C LEU A 242 -9.86 -13.13 25.70
N ALA A 243 -9.76 -14.45 25.58
CA ALA A 243 -8.60 -15.18 26.09
C ALA A 243 -7.33 -14.43 25.64
N SER A 244 -6.27 -14.41 26.44
CA SER A 244 -5.04 -13.65 26.12
C SER A 244 -4.54 -13.85 24.68
N ALA A 245 -4.78 -15.03 24.10
CA ALA A 245 -4.51 -15.34 22.70
C ALA A 245 -5.31 -14.50 21.68
N GLY A 246 -6.57 -14.15 21.99
CA GLY A 246 -7.42 -13.28 21.19
C GLY A 246 -6.95 -11.83 21.19
N ILE A 247 -6.61 -11.28 22.36
CA ILE A 247 -6.00 -9.93 22.47
C ILE A 247 -4.69 -9.91 21.69
N HIS A 248 -3.81 -10.88 21.93
CA HIS A 248 -2.54 -10.98 21.21
C HIS A 248 -2.74 -11.03 19.69
N ARG A 249 -3.61 -11.91 19.18
CA ARG A 249 -3.84 -12.04 17.73
C ARG A 249 -4.39 -10.74 17.12
N ARG A 250 -5.34 -10.10 17.80
CA ARG A 250 -5.96 -8.85 17.35
C ARG A 250 -4.93 -7.72 17.31
N ASP A 251 -4.19 -7.54 18.38
CA ASP A 251 -3.22 -6.44 18.51
C ASP A 251 -2.05 -6.64 17.54
N MET A 252 -1.57 -7.87 17.35
CA MET A 252 -0.57 -8.18 16.32
C MET A 252 -1.08 -7.96 14.89
N ALA A 253 -2.37 -8.20 14.62
CA ALA A 253 -2.98 -7.90 13.34
C ALA A 253 -3.13 -6.38 13.11
N TRP A 254 -3.45 -5.60 14.14
CA TRP A 254 -3.43 -4.14 14.04
C TRP A 254 -2.02 -3.58 13.85
N LEU A 255 -1.04 -4.10 14.58
CA LEU A 255 0.35 -3.73 14.41
C LEU A 255 0.87 -4.06 13.00
N ALA A 256 0.37 -5.13 12.39
CA ALA A 256 0.64 -5.51 11.00
C ALA A 256 0.09 -4.52 9.97
N ASP A 257 -1.06 -3.95 10.29
CA ASP A 257 -1.83 -3.13 9.38
C ASP A 257 -1.45 -1.63 9.46
N ALA A 258 -0.68 -1.25 10.48
CA ALA A 258 -0.23 0.11 10.72
C ALA A 258 0.80 0.58 9.68
N ASP A 259 0.61 1.82 9.19
CA ASP A 259 1.59 2.53 8.36
C ASP A 259 2.73 3.11 9.20
N VAL A 260 2.46 3.39 10.48
CA VAL A 260 3.42 3.90 11.46
C VAL A 260 3.05 3.41 12.86
N VAL A 261 4.06 3.23 13.71
CA VAL A 261 3.88 2.90 15.13
C VAL A 261 4.43 4.03 15.98
N VAL A 262 3.66 4.44 16.98
CA VAL A 262 4.04 5.45 17.97
C VAL A 262 3.90 4.84 19.36
N ALA A 263 4.98 4.78 20.13
CA ALA A 263 4.98 4.26 21.49
C ALA A 263 5.33 5.36 22.49
N ASP A 264 4.55 5.53 23.56
CA ASP A 264 5.07 6.20 24.76
C ASP A 264 5.85 5.19 25.60
N VAL A 265 7.13 5.47 25.80
CA VAL A 265 8.10 4.61 26.50
C VAL A 265 8.57 5.22 27.82
N THR A 266 7.84 6.22 28.34
CA THR A 266 8.14 6.88 29.62
C THR A 266 8.09 5.89 30.79
N VAL A 267 7.16 4.93 30.72
CA VAL A 267 7.00 3.86 31.73
C VAL A 267 7.35 2.51 31.09
N PRO A 268 8.26 1.72 31.70
CA PRO A 268 8.62 0.40 31.19
C PRO A 268 7.40 -0.53 31.04
N SER A 269 7.31 -1.21 29.90
CA SER A 269 6.22 -2.15 29.59
C SER A 269 6.71 -3.28 28.71
N LEU A 270 6.54 -4.52 29.17
CA LEU A 270 6.87 -5.72 28.39
C LEU A 270 6.05 -5.81 27.09
N GLY A 271 4.76 -5.45 27.15
CA GLY A 271 3.89 -5.43 25.96
C GLY A 271 4.40 -4.45 24.91
N VAL A 272 4.73 -3.23 25.33
CA VAL A 272 5.31 -2.20 24.44
C VAL A 272 6.65 -2.64 23.87
N GLY A 273 7.48 -3.32 24.67
CA GLY A 273 8.73 -3.90 24.19
C GLY A 273 8.51 -4.93 23.07
N ILE A 274 7.51 -5.82 23.22
CA ILE A 274 7.14 -6.78 22.18
C ILE A 274 6.65 -6.06 20.92
N GLU A 275 5.82 -5.03 21.06
CA GLU A 275 5.26 -4.27 19.94
C GLU A 275 6.36 -3.51 19.17
N LEU A 276 7.27 -2.83 19.86
CA LEU A 276 8.41 -2.13 19.26
C LEU A 276 9.33 -3.09 18.50
N ALA A 277 9.74 -4.19 19.15
CA ALA A 277 10.60 -5.19 18.53
C ALA A 277 9.94 -5.83 17.30
N THR A 278 8.63 -6.12 17.41
CA THR A 278 7.84 -6.67 16.31
C THR A 278 7.84 -5.68 15.16
N ALA A 279 7.38 -4.45 15.35
CA ALA A 279 7.30 -3.43 14.31
C ALA A 279 8.66 -3.14 13.64
N ALA A 280 9.74 -3.13 14.43
CA ALA A 280 11.09 -2.91 13.94
C ALA A 280 11.55 -4.02 13.00
N ALA A 281 11.19 -5.28 13.30
CA ALA A 281 11.46 -6.42 12.42
C ALA A 281 10.69 -6.36 11.08
N ARG A 282 9.56 -5.65 11.03
CA ARG A 282 8.71 -5.48 9.82
C ARG A 282 9.16 -4.32 8.93
N GLY A 283 10.08 -3.49 9.42
CA GLY A 283 10.44 -2.23 8.78
C GLY A 283 9.33 -1.18 8.82
N THR A 284 8.39 -1.28 9.77
CA THR A 284 7.38 -0.24 9.98
C THR A 284 8.06 0.98 10.62
N PRO A 285 7.84 2.22 10.11
CA PRO A 285 8.36 3.42 10.76
C PRO A 285 7.95 3.50 12.23
N LEU A 286 8.92 3.80 13.11
CA LEU A 286 8.76 3.78 14.56
C LEU A 286 9.12 5.12 15.19
N PHE A 287 8.23 5.62 16.03
CA PHE A 287 8.49 6.77 16.90
C PHE A 287 8.30 6.36 18.36
N ALA A 288 9.26 6.73 19.20
CA ALA A 288 9.15 6.56 20.65
C ALA A 288 9.10 7.92 21.34
N LEU A 289 8.05 8.18 22.10
CA LEU A 289 7.88 9.37 22.92
C LEU A 289 8.39 9.06 24.33
N VAL A 290 9.28 9.90 24.86
CA VAL A 290 9.78 9.73 26.23
C VAL A 290 9.87 11.07 26.95
N GLU A 291 9.32 11.13 28.16
CA GLU A 291 9.47 12.31 29.01
C GLU A 291 10.95 12.51 29.42
N GLU A 292 11.42 13.76 29.37
CA GLU A 292 12.78 14.09 29.82
C GLU A 292 13.00 13.67 31.28
N GLY A 293 14.13 13.01 31.54
CA GLY A 293 14.46 12.48 32.87
C GLY A 293 13.90 11.09 33.18
N ALA A 294 13.06 10.51 32.31
CA ALA A 294 12.63 9.13 32.45
C ALA A 294 13.78 8.14 32.20
N SER A 295 13.80 7.05 32.97
CA SER A 295 14.77 5.95 32.80
C SER A 295 14.36 5.06 31.63
N LEU A 296 14.90 5.34 30.45
CA LEU A 296 14.63 4.59 29.23
C LEU A 296 15.52 3.34 29.15
N SER A 297 14.96 2.26 28.59
CA SER A 297 15.73 1.05 28.29
C SER A 297 16.82 1.34 27.26
N ALA A 298 18.07 0.95 27.55
CA ALA A 298 19.18 1.05 26.61
C ALA A 298 18.94 0.32 25.28
N LEU A 299 18.09 -0.73 25.27
CA LEU A 299 17.69 -1.43 24.05
C LEU A 299 16.78 -0.58 23.16
N VAL A 300 15.94 0.28 23.74
CA VAL A 300 15.09 1.20 22.97
C VAL A 300 15.90 2.44 22.57
N GLU A 301 16.73 2.96 23.47
CA GLU A 301 17.56 4.14 23.20
C GLU A 301 18.64 3.88 22.13
N GLY A 302 19.19 2.66 22.08
CA GLY A 302 20.23 2.28 21.13
C GLY A 302 19.74 1.72 19.79
N ASP A 303 18.44 1.61 19.56
CA ASP A 303 17.87 1.08 18.31
C ASP A 303 17.72 2.20 17.28
N ASP A 304 18.59 2.22 16.27
CA ASP A 304 18.64 3.23 15.22
C ASP A 304 17.41 3.25 14.29
N ARG A 305 16.57 2.21 14.36
CA ARG A 305 15.28 2.15 13.65
C ARG A 305 14.19 2.97 14.34
N ILE A 306 14.40 3.34 15.61
CA ILE A 306 13.43 4.09 16.41
C ILE A 306 13.78 5.58 16.38
N THR A 307 12.86 6.40 15.88
CA THR A 307 12.99 7.85 16.03
C THR A 307 12.54 8.25 17.43
N LEU A 308 13.50 8.49 18.32
CA LEU A 308 13.24 8.89 19.71
C LEU A 308 12.93 10.39 19.81
N ILE A 309 11.79 10.72 20.41
CA ILE A 309 11.34 12.08 20.68
C ILE A 309 11.30 12.27 22.20
N ARG A 310 12.29 13.02 22.72
CA ARG A 310 12.32 13.44 24.12
C ARG A 310 11.47 14.70 24.28
N TYR A 311 10.60 14.74 25.28
CA TYR A 311 9.67 15.86 25.49
C TYR A 311 9.57 16.28 26.95
N ARG A 312 9.25 17.55 27.20
CA ARG A 312 8.95 18.10 28.54
C ARG A 312 7.46 18.25 28.81
N THR A 313 6.69 18.51 27.76
CA THR A 313 5.24 18.66 27.83
C THR A 313 4.59 17.80 26.75
N GLU A 314 3.37 17.34 27.00
CA GLU A 314 2.60 16.56 26.03
C GLU A 314 2.40 17.31 24.70
N THR A 315 2.21 18.64 24.76
CA THR A 315 2.07 19.48 23.57
C THR A 315 3.34 19.51 22.72
N ASP A 316 4.52 19.52 23.34
CA ASP A 316 5.80 19.47 22.60
C ASP A 316 6.01 18.10 21.94
N ALA A 317 5.59 17.03 22.63
CA ALA A 317 5.62 15.67 22.08
C ALA A 317 4.80 15.57 20.80
N VAL A 318 3.53 16.01 20.86
CA VAL A 318 2.61 15.99 19.71
C VAL A 318 3.15 16.86 18.57
N ARG A 319 3.61 18.08 18.86
CA ARG A 319 4.13 18.98 17.82
C ARG A 319 5.30 18.35 17.06
N SER A 320 6.24 17.76 17.79
CA SER A 320 7.42 17.12 17.21
C SER A 320 7.03 15.88 16.41
N LEU A 321 6.16 15.05 16.96
CA LEU A 321 5.65 13.85 16.30
C LEU A 321 4.94 14.20 15.00
N VAL A 322 3.99 15.14 15.02
CA VAL A 322 3.25 15.57 13.82
C VAL A 322 4.20 16.15 12.77
N HIS A 323 5.24 16.88 13.17
CA HIS A 323 6.27 17.36 12.24
C HIS A 323 6.97 16.20 11.51
N TYR A 324 7.45 15.19 12.23
CA TYR A 324 8.06 14.00 11.63
C TYR A 324 7.10 13.20 10.75
N LEU A 325 5.87 12.99 11.23
CA LEU A 325 4.84 12.28 10.48
C LEU A 325 4.51 13.01 9.17
N THR A 326 4.42 14.35 9.19
CA THR A 326 4.21 15.17 7.99
C THR A 326 5.38 15.07 7.01
N ALA A 327 6.61 15.02 7.51
CA ALA A 327 7.80 14.80 6.68
C ALA A 327 7.81 13.39 6.05
N LEU A 328 7.46 12.34 6.80
CA LEU A 328 7.31 10.98 6.27
C LEU A 328 6.25 10.89 5.18
N ILE A 329 5.12 11.55 5.38
CA ILE A 329 4.05 11.67 4.39
C ILE A 329 4.55 12.36 3.12
N SER A 330 5.30 13.45 3.28
CA SER A 330 5.85 14.24 2.17
C SER A 330 6.93 13.48 1.40
N TYR A 331 7.74 12.67 2.09
CA TYR A 331 8.78 11.83 1.49
C TYR A 331 8.18 10.61 0.76
N ALA A 332 7.15 9.99 1.33
CA ALA A 332 6.41 8.89 0.68
C ALA A 332 5.59 9.37 -0.55
N GLY A 333 5.21 10.65 -0.58
CA GLY A 333 4.59 11.30 -1.74
C GLY A 333 5.57 12.05 -2.66
N GLY A 334 6.86 12.10 -2.31
CA GLY A 334 7.82 13.06 -2.86
C GLY A 334 9.17 12.44 -3.17
N SER A 335 9.26 11.63 -4.22
CA SER A 335 10.43 11.67 -5.11
C SER A 335 10.32 12.88 -6.05
N ARG A 336 10.06 14.06 -5.50
CA ARG A 336 9.93 15.30 -6.27
C ARG A 336 10.48 16.46 -5.45
N THR A 337 11.37 17.18 -6.13
CA THR A 337 12.02 18.45 -5.77
C THR A 337 13.13 18.36 -4.73
N SER A 338 14.36 18.11 -5.18
CA SER A 338 15.38 19.17 -5.24
C SER A 338 16.66 18.68 -5.92
N ASP A 339 16.97 19.21 -7.10
CA ASP A 339 18.28 19.79 -7.39
C ASP A 339 17.95 21.21 -7.85
N ALA A 340 17.89 22.15 -6.91
CA ALA A 340 19.02 22.97 -6.51
C ALA A 340 19.56 23.77 -7.69
N ALA A 341 18.97 24.97 -7.87
CA ALA A 341 19.69 26.08 -8.45
C ALA A 341 20.98 26.31 -7.65
N ARG A 342 22.12 26.02 -8.27
CA ARG A 342 23.37 26.78 -8.16
C ARG A 342 24.12 26.66 -9.48
#